data_AF-A0A6G1RTS1-F1
#
_entry.id   AF-A0A6G1RTS1-F1
#
_cell.length_a   1.000
_cell.length_b   1.000
_cell.length_c   1.000
_cell.angle_alpha   90.00
_cell.angle_beta   90.00
_cell.angle_gamma   90.00
#
_symmetry.space_group_name_H-M   'P 1'
#
loop_
_entity.id
_entity.type
_entity.pdbx_description
1 polymer ?
#
loop_
_entity_poly.entity_id
_entity_poly.type
_entity_poly.pdbx_seq_one_letter_code
_entity_poly.pdbx_strand_id
1 'polypeptide(L)'
;RNGDVYTTTQVYHERVNTHVAEAEFDYSHCGYKDISKELLGLESYTATKLRFTKCFSFANIESENSYLTQRAHFFTEIEGLDDYMEVREGMQLKNVDFKELMMAYGDPDHLPW
;
A
#
# COMPACT_ATOMS: atom_id res chain seq x y z
N ARG A 1 -71.36 9.92 -1.76
CA ARG A 1 -70.03 10.47 -2.15
C ARG A 1 -69.01 9.71 -1.31
N ASN A 2 -68.57 8.55 -1.79
CA ASN A 2 -67.63 7.67 -1.08
C ASN A 2 -66.21 8.08 -1.50
N GLY A 3 -65.41 8.56 -0.56
CA GLY A 3 -63.99 8.83 -0.79
C GLY A 3 -63.18 7.65 -0.28
N ASP A 4 -62.66 6.84 -1.20
CA ASP A 4 -61.73 5.77 -0.85
C ASP A 4 -60.44 6.38 -0.27
N VAL A 5 -60.07 5.90 0.92
CA VAL A 5 -58.87 6.34 1.61
C VAL A 5 -57.68 5.62 1.00
N TYR A 6 -56.91 6.34 0.18
CA TYR A 6 -55.65 5.84 -0.36
C TYR A 6 -54.55 5.95 0.71
N THR A 7 -54.08 4.82 1.22
CA THR A 7 -52.88 4.78 2.06
C THR A 7 -51.65 4.80 1.16
N THR A 8 -50.86 5.86 1.22
CA THR A 8 -49.56 5.96 0.53
C THR A 8 -48.45 5.51 1.48
N THR A 9 -47.63 4.55 1.04
CA THR A 9 -46.40 4.17 1.73
C THR A 9 -45.29 5.09 1.25
N GLN A 10 -44.68 5.85 2.16
CA GLN A 10 -43.49 6.64 1.86
C GLN A 10 -42.25 5.83 2.24
N VAL A 11 -41.33 5.65 1.28
CA VAL A 11 -40.03 5.00 1.53
C VAL A 11 -39.00 6.10 1.72
N TYR A 12 -38.49 6.22 2.95
CA TYR A 12 -37.39 7.11 3.27
C TYR A 12 -36.06 6.44 2.88
N HIS A 13 -35.24 7.15 2.10
CA HIS A 13 -33.86 6.75 1.82
C HIS A 13 -32.96 7.74 2.56
N GLU A 14 -32.17 7.23 3.51
CA GLU A 14 -31.14 8.03 4.18
C GLU A 14 -29.98 8.28 3.22
N ARG A 15 -29.42 9.49 3.27
CA ARG A 15 -28.27 9.86 2.44
C ARG A 15 -27.01 9.24 3.08
N VAL A 16 -26.41 8.28 2.41
CA VAL A 16 -25.11 7.71 2.82
C VAL A 16 -24.00 8.64 2.30
N ASN A 17 -23.15 9.15 3.20
CA ASN A 17 -21.95 9.89 2.83
C ASN A 17 -20.76 8.94 2.88
N THR A 18 -20.07 8.77 1.75
CA THR A 18 -18.81 8.03 1.70
C THR A 18 -17.67 8.96 2.11
N HIS A 19 -16.85 8.52 3.06
CA HIS A 19 -15.65 9.23 3.48
C HIS A 19 -14.40 8.60 2.83
N VAL A 20 -13.49 9.45 2.35
CA VAL A 20 -12.18 9.03 1.84
C VAL A 20 -11.11 9.86 2.51
N ALA A 21 -10.12 9.18 3.09
CA ALA A 21 -8.94 9.80 3.70
C ALA A 21 -7.69 9.02 3.30
N GLU A 22 -6.60 9.73 3.08
CA GLU A 22 -5.31 9.16 2.72
C GLU A 22 -4.21 9.82 3.58
N ALA A 23 -3.23 9.03 3.99
CA ALA A 23 -2.03 9.51 4.66
C ALA A 23 -0.80 8.77 4.12
N GLU A 24 0.32 9.48 4.08
CA GLU A 24 1.61 8.92 3.66
C GLU A 24 2.71 9.32 4.63
N PHE A 25 3.68 8.43 4.81
CA PHE A 25 4.91 8.73 5.53
C PHE A 25 5.97 9.19 4.52
N ASP A 26 6.40 10.46 4.62
CA ASP A 26 7.42 11.01 3.74
C ASP A 26 8.83 10.61 4.20
N TYR A 27 9.40 9.60 3.52
CA TYR A 27 10.76 9.12 3.77
C TYR A 27 11.83 9.86 2.96
N SER A 28 11.49 10.88 2.18
CA SER A 28 12.46 11.61 1.32
C SER A 28 13.60 12.24 2.11
N HIS A 29 13.35 12.57 3.38
CA HIS A 29 14.31 13.15 4.31
C HIS A 29 15.12 12.12 5.10
N CYS A 30 14.82 10.82 4.97
CA CYS A 30 15.45 9.75 5.76
C CYS A 30 16.78 9.25 5.16
N GLY A 31 17.08 9.57 3.91
CA GLY A 31 18.21 8.99 3.17
C GLY A 31 18.02 7.50 2.89
N TYR A 32 18.85 6.93 2.01
CA TYR A 32 18.85 5.49 1.72
C TYR A 32 20.26 4.94 1.79
N LYS A 33 20.38 3.68 2.19
CA LYS A 33 21.63 2.92 2.15
C LYS A 33 21.35 1.55 1.58
N ASP A 34 22.06 1.21 0.50
CA ASP A 34 22.03 -0.16 0.01
C ASP A 34 22.73 -1.08 1.01
N ILE A 35 22.00 -2.10 1.47
CA ILE A 35 22.48 -3.15 2.39
C ILE A 35 22.43 -4.53 1.74
N SER A 36 22.19 -4.57 0.43
CA SER A 36 22.12 -5.80 -0.35
C SER A 36 23.48 -6.48 -0.33
N LYS A 37 23.46 -7.82 -0.23
CA LYS A 37 24.65 -8.63 -0.46
C LYS A 37 24.82 -8.85 -1.95
N GLU A 38 26.04 -9.15 -2.36
CA GLU A 38 26.32 -9.63 -3.71
C GLU A 38 25.50 -10.91 -3.98
N LEU A 39 24.80 -10.93 -5.10
CA LEU A 39 24.06 -12.09 -5.57
C LEU A 39 25.04 -13.04 -6.26
N LEU A 40 25.20 -14.24 -5.72
CA LEU A 40 26.14 -15.24 -6.22
C LEU A 40 25.40 -16.41 -6.87
N GLY A 41 26.03 -17.05 -7.86
CA GLY A 41 25.52 -18.27 -8.48
C GLY A 41 24.45 -18.03 -9.55
N LEU A 42 24.23 -16.79 -9.97
CA LEU A 42 23.32 -16.46 -11.08
C LEU A 42 23.84 -17.02 -12.41
N GLU A 43 25.16 -16.99 -12.59
CA GLU A 43 25.90 -17.53 -13.74
C GLU A 43 25.82 -19.05 -13.88
N SER A 44 25.42 -19.75 -12.81
CA SER A 44 25.28 -21.22 -12.82
C SER A 44 24.00 -21.68 -13.51
N TYR A 45 23.10 -20.77 -13.87
CA TYR A 45 21.80 -21.08 -14.44
C TYR A 45 21.51 -20.26 -15.70
N THR A 46 20.96 -20.90 -16.72
CA THR A 46 20.58 -20.23 -17.98
C THR A 46 19.46 -19.21 -17.79
N ALA A 47 18.60 -19.42 -16.78
CA ALA A 47 17.54 -18.48 -16.42
C ALA A 47 17.34 -18.49 -14.90
N THR A 48 17.25 -17.30 -14.31
CA THR A 48 16.98 -17.08 -12.89
C THR A 48 15.74 -16.21 -12.72
N LYS A 49 14.78 -16.69 -11.92
CA LYS A 49 13.59 -15.92 -11.56
C LYS A 49 13.83 -15.17 -10.24
N LEU A 50 13.77 -13.85 -10.30
CA LEU A 50 13.89 -12.96 -9.16
C LEU A 50 12.49 -12.50 -8.70
N ARG A 51 12.25 -12.53 -7.39
CA ARG A 51 11.03 -12.01 -6.77
C ARG A 51 11.41 -10.92 -5.79
N PHE A 52 10.96 -9.71 -6.06
CA PHE A 52 11.15 -8.55 -5.21
C PHE A 52 9.92 -8.33 -4.34
N THR A 53 10.13 -7.97 -3.08
CA THR A 53 9.07 -7.68 -2.12
C THR A 53 9.37 -6.36 -1.41
N LYS A 54 8.30 -5.64 -1.09
CA LYS A 54 8.34 -4.36 -0.38
C LYS A 54 8.06 -4.60 1.10
N CYS A 55 8.94 -4.16 1.98
CA CYS A 55 8.77 -4.25 3.43
C CYS A 55 9.22 -2.94 4.10
N PHE A 56 8.69 -2.67 5.30
CA PHE A 56 9.18 -1.61 6.16
C PHE A 56 10.40 -2.10 6.94
N SER A 57 11.44 -1.27 6.99
CA SER A 57 12.62 -1.49 7.82
C SER A 57 13.10 -0.14 8.33
N PHE A 58 13.44 -0.08 9.61
CA PHE A 58 13.82 1.14 10.30
C PHE A 58 15.28 1.04 10.75
N ALA A 59 16.03 2.12 10.56
CA ALA A 59 17.45 2.17 10.94
C ALA A 59 17.63 2.28 12.47
N ASN A 60 16.63 2.82 13.18
CA ASN A 60 16.63 3.01 14.62
C ASN A 60 15.19 3.07 15.17
N ILE A 61 15.08 2.99 16.50
CA ILE A 61 13.80 2.96 17.22
C ILE A 61 13.06 4.29 17.09
N GLU A 62 13.76 5.41 16.98
CA GLU A 62 13.16 6.74 16.84
C GLU A 62 12.37 6.87 15.54
N SER A 63 12.93 6.40 14.41
CA SER A 63 12.28 6.39 13.10
C SER A 63 11.09 5.42 13.05
N GLU A 64 11.23 4.25 13.69
CA GLU A 64 10.12 3.30 13.85
C GLU A 64 8.97 3.93 14.64
N ASN A 65 9.26 4.54 15.79
CA ASN A 65 8.25 5.20 16.61
C ASN A 65 7.56 6.33 15.86
N SER A 66 8.30 7.17 15.13
CA SER A 66 7.73 8.25 14.34
C SER A 66 6.72 7.74 13.31
N TYR A 67 7.07 6.68 12.56
CA TYR A 67 6.17 6.03 11.62
C TYR A 67 4.93 5.44 12.31
N LEU A 68 5.13 4.68 13.38
CA LEU A 68 4.04 4.01 14.11
C LEU A 68 3.09 5.01 14.78
N THR A 69 3.60 6.11 15.32
CA THR A 69 2.79 7.19 15.91
C THR A 69 1.93 7.88 14.86
N GLN A 70 2.49 8.26 13.70
CA GLN A 70 1.70 8.85 12.62
C GLN A 70 0.61 7.89 12.15
N ARG A 71 0.96 6.62 11.97
CA ARG A 71 0.02 5.58 11.53
C ARG A 71 -1.11 5.39 12.54
N ALA A 72 -0.80 5.30 13.83
CA ALA A 72 -1.80 5.15 14.88
C ALA A 72 -2.73 6.37 14.92
N HIS A 73 -2.17 7.58 14.86
CA HIS A 73 -2.96 8.81 14.85
C HIS A 73 -3.95 8.84 13.69
N PHE A 74 -3.49 8.54 12.47
CA PHE A 74 -4.36 8.48 11.29
C PHE A 74 -5.52 7.51 11.49
N PHE A 75 -5.26 6.28 11.94
CA PHE A 75 -6.34 5.30 12.11
C PHE A 75 -7.32 5.72 13.21
N THR A 76 -6.83 6.26 14.33
CA THR A 76 -7.70 6.74 15.42
C THR A 76 -8.60 7.91 14.98
N GLU A 77 -8.11 8.80 14.12
CA GLU A 77 -8.92 9.93 13.62
C GLU A 77 -10.01 9.51 12.62
N ILE A 78 -9.75 8.45 11.85
CA ILE A 78 -10.68 7.97 10.83
C ILE A 78 -11.65 6.91 11.40
N GLU A 79 -11.28 6.27 12.51
CA GLU A 79 -12.10 5.29 13.20
C GLU A 79 -13.47 5.89 13.59
N GLY A 80 -14.54 5.27 13.11
CA GLY A 80 -15.93 5.68 13.40
C GLY A 80 -16.50 6.75 12.48
N LEU A 81 -15.79 7.20 11.44
CA LEU A 81 -16.35 8.08 10.42
C LEU A 81 -17.22 7.34 9.40
N ASP A 82 -17.01 6.04 9.21
CA ASP A 82 -17.75 5.21 8.25
C ASP A 82 -17.89 3.78 8.78
N ASP A 83 -19.14 3.29 8.90
CA ASP A 83 -19.46 1.92 9.35
C ASP A 83 -18.97 0.85 8.38
N TYR A 84 -18.76 1.22 7.10
CA TYR A 84 -18.31 0.34 6.02
C TYR A 84 -16.94 0.74 5.49
N MET A 85 -16.07 1.27 6.36
CA MET A 85 -14.71 1.65 6.00
C MET A 85 -13.90 0.48 5.43
N GLU A 86 -13.39 0.65 4.20
CA GLU A 86 -12.33 -0.21 3.65
C GLU A 86 -10.95 0.36 3.99
N VAL A 87 -10.16 -0.36 4.78
CA VAL A 87 -8.78 0.02 5.10
C VAL A 87 -7.81 -0.60 4.11
N ARG A 88 -6.97 0.23 3.50
CA ARG A 88 -5.87 -0.20 2.63
C ARG A 88 -4.55 0.39 3.13
N GLU A 89 -3.63 -0.45 3.57
CA GLU A 89 -2.26 -0.08 3.89
C GLU A 89 -1.33 -0.64 2.81
N GLY A 90 -0.32 0.13 2.40
CA GLY A 90 0.64 -0.32 1.41
C GLY A 90 1.86 0.59 1.31
N MET A 91 2.92 0.06 0.70
CA MET A 91 4.12 0.83 0.37
C MET A 91 4.13 1.15 -1.12
N GLN A 92 3.92 2.41 -1.46
CA GLN A 92 4.03 2.91 -2.83
C GLN A 92 5.32 3.72 -2.98
N LEU A 93 6.09 3.38 -4.02
CA LEU A 93 7.26 4.13 -4.41
C LEU A 93 6.81 5.17 -5.43
N LYS A 94 6.83 6.45 -5.06
CA LYS A 94 6.40 7.53 -5.95
C LYS A 94 7.24 7.53 -7.23
N ASN A 95 6.58 7.61 -8.38
CA ASN A 95 7.20 7.67 -9.70
C ASN A 95 8.08 6.45 -10.06
N VAL A 96 7.85 5.30 -9.44
CA VAL A 96 8.57 4.06 -9.74
C VAL A 96 7.58 2.98 -10.15
N ASP A 97 7.78 2.42 -11.35
CA ASP A 97 7.10 1.21 -11.80
C ASP A 97 7.81 -0.01 -11.21
N PHE A 98 7.38 -0.42 -10.01
CA PHE A 98 7.99 -1.51 -9.28
C PHE A 98 7.67 -2.87 -9.91
N LYS A 99 8.70 -3.58 -10.37
CA LYS A 99 8.58 -4.94 -10.90
C LYS A 99 8.78 -5.98 -9.80
N GLU A 100 7.70 -6.59 -9.35
CA GLU A 100 7.74 -7.66 -8.35
C GLU A 100 8.43 -8.93 -8.84
N LEU A 101 8.40 -9.17 -10.15
CA LEU A 101 8.96 -10.35 -10.77
C LEU A 101 9.84 -9.94 -11.95
N MET A 102 11.03 -10.51 -11.99
CA MET A 102 11.98 -10.35 -13.08
C MET A 102 12.58 -11.71 -13.44
N MET A 103 12.95 -11.87 -14.71
CA MET A 103 13.69 -13.03 -15.16
C MET A 103 15.01 -12.54 -15.74
N ALA A 104 16.10 -13.01 -15.15
CA ALA A 104 17.45 -12.80 -15.67
C ALA A 104 17.84 -14.03 -16.47
N TYR A 105 18.39 -13.83 -17.67
CA TYR A 105 18.93 -14.90 -18.49
C TYR A 105 20.45 -14.77 -18.51
N GLY A 106 21.15 -15.88 -18.27
CA GLY A 106 22.59 -15.91 -18.43
C GLY A 106 22.92 -15.92 -19.91
N ASP A 107 23.23 -14.76 -20.48
CA ASP A 107 23.96 -14.66 -21.74
C ASP A 107 25.46 -14.52 -21.41
N PRO A 108 26.30 -15.54 -21.70
CA PRO A 108 27.73 -15.46 -21.46
C PRO A 108 28.43 -14.30 -22.18
N ASP A 109 27.86 -13.81 -23.28
CA ASP A 109 28.40 -12.72 -24.08
C ASP A 109 27.80 -11.35 -23.68
N HIS A 110 26.65 -11.33 -23.00
CA HIS A 110 25.96 -10.13 -22.53
C HIS A 110 25.29 -10.34 -21.17
N LEU A 111 26.10 -10.40 -20.11
CA LEU A 111 25.55 -10.50 -18.76
C LEU A 111 24.63 -9.29 -18.46
N PRO A 112 23.42 -9.51 -17.92
CA PRO A 112 22.43 -8.45 -17.71
C PRO A 112 22.71 -7.57 -16.47
N TRP A 113 23.83 -7.78 -15.78
CA TRP A 113 24.30 -7.00 -14.62
C TRP A 113 25.69 -6.40 -14.86
#